data_AF-A0A2W4RYI5-F1
#
_entry.id   AF-A0A2W4RYI5-F1
#
_cell.length_a   1.000
_cell.length_b   1.000
_cell.length_c   1.000
_cell.angle_alpha   90.00
_cell.angle_beta   90.00
_cell.angle_gamma   90.00
#
_symmetry.space_group_name_H-M   'P 1'
#
loop_
_entity.id
_entity.type
_entity.pdbx_description
1 polymer ?
#
loop_
_entity_poly.entity_id
_entity_poly.type
_entity_poly.pdbx_seq_one_letter_code
_entity_poly.pdbx_strand_id
1 'polypeptide(L)'
;MTLGVLVCILNKITSPLRYPGSKATFLNVVLQFIEVHGLKGREIVEPYAGSGIVSLSLVANNLVSHATLVERDPLLYSFWKAVFEHTDILLSSIEEINVNMDTWHELRVLLKHEIPIDELIADLALACLFFNRTNFSGVLHSGPIGGKSQNSDYKLDCRFNKKEIISRIRQISLLGDRVSVRFDDAFDFLQKANTQNNENRYFYIDPPYFKQGRKLYRYYYKVIDHKRLHDILSVATFPWLLSYDKHEFIELLYDSFPQVNQSFRYMTRTPKKENELVVTNMGRSILAAQSQPSLRPVTTLRDVSIMLIEP
;
A
#
# COMPACT_ATOMS: atom_id res chain seq x y z
N MET A 1 -24.74 11.23 1.14
CA MET A 1 -24.08 10.50 0.02
C MET A 1 -23.67 9.15 0.57
N THR A 2 -24.06 8.05 -0.07
CA THR A 2 -23.64 6.71 0.35
C THR A 2 -22.17 6.47 0.00
N LEU A 3 -21.46 5.70 0.82
CA LEU A 3 -20.04 5.39 0.67
C LEU A 3 -19.67 4.86 -0.74
N GLY A 4 -20.59 4.11 -1.38
CA GLY A 4 -20.41 3.62 -2.74
C GLY A 4 -20.32 4.71 -3.81
N VAL A 5 -20.92 5.89 -3.58
CA VAL A 5 -20.83 7.04 -4.48
C VAL A 5 -19.54 7.82 -4.28
N LEU A 6 -19.00 7.85 -3.04
CA LEU A 6 -17.76 8.57 -2.73
C LEU A 6 -16.55 7.95 -3.44
N VAL A 7 -16.46 6.62 -3.50
CA VAL A 7 -15.34 5.87 -4.10
C VAL A 7 -15.23 6.08 -5.61
N CYS A 8 -16.37 6.23 -6.30
CA CYS A 8 -16.40 6.45 -7.76
C CYS A 8 -15.93 7.85 -8.18
N ILE A 9 -15.81 8.79 -7.24
CA ILE A 9 -15.48 10.20 -7.48
C ILE A 9 -14.04 10.54 -7.07
N LEU A 10 -13.33 9.61 -6.40
CA LEU A 10 -11.96 9.85 -5.95
C LEU A 10 -10.98 9.95 -7.13
N ASN A 11 -10.08 10.93 -7.06
CA ASN A 11 -8.88 10.98 -7.88
C ASN A 11 -8.12 9.67 -7.71
N LYS A 12 -7.99 8.93 -8.81
CA LYS A 12 -7.37 7.61 -8.81
C LYS A 12 -5.86 7.75 -8.92
N ILE A 13 -5.16 7.69 -7.79
CA ILE A 13 -3.71 7.50 -7.79
C ILE A 13 -3.43 6.05 -8.17
N THR A 14 -2.46 5.85 -9.06
CA THR A 14 -2.00 4.52 -9.46
C THR A 14 -0.53 4.38 -9.12
N SER A 15 -0.19 3.36 -8.31
CA SER A 15 1.20 3.13 -7.92
C SER A 15 2.06 2.82 -9.16
N PRO A 16 3.27 3.40 -9.27
CA PRO A 16 4.24 2.98 -10.28
C PRO A 16 4.74 1.55 -10.01
N LEU A 17 4.74 1.13 -8.74
CA LEU A 17 5.12 -0.20 -8.31
C LEU A 17 3.97 -1.21 -8.51
N ARG A 18 4.35 -2.46 -8.78
CA ARG A 18 3.49 -3.64 -8.82
C ARG A 18 3.51 -4.31 -7.45
N TYR A 19 2.39 -4.24 -6.76
CA TYR A 19 2.17 -5.00 -5.53
C TYR A 19 1.10 -6.07 -5.76
N PRO A 20 1.28 -7.28 -5.20
CA PRO A 20 0.19 -8.24 -5.06
C PRO A 20 -0.93 -7.64 -4.22
N GLY A 21 -2.18 -7.97 -4.54
CA GLY A 21 -3.36 -7.43 -3.86
C GLY A 21 -3.81 -6.09 -4.45
N SER A 22 -5.04 -6.03 -4.96
CA SER A 22 -5.65 -4.77 -5.37
C SER A 22 -5.98 -3.90 -4.15
N LYS A 23 -4.99 -3.19 -3.62
CA LYS A 23 -5.17 -2.22 -2.51
C LYS A 23 -6.24 -1.14 -2.80
N ALA A 24 -6.64 -0.96 -4.06
CA ALA A 24 -7.80 -0.15 -4.42
C ALA A 24 -9.10 -0.62 -3.74
N THR A 25 -9.26 -1.92 -3.50
CA THR A 25 -10.41 -2.45 -2.76
C THR A 25 -10.25 -2.26 -1.25
N PHE A 26 -9.01 -2.23 -0.76
CA PHE A 26 -8.70 -1.96 0.64
C PHE A 26 -8.90 -0.48 1.00
N LEU A 27 -8.69 0.45 0.06
CA LEU A 27 -8.97 1.88 0.25
C LEU A 27 -10.39 2.10 0.80
N ASN A 28 -11.39 1.34 0.34
CA ASN A 28 -12.76 1.45 0.85
C ASN A 28 -12.89 1.10 2.34
N VAL A 29 -12.13 0.10 2.81
CA VAL A 29 -12.11 -0.29 4.22
C VAL A 29 -11.51 0.83 5.06
N VAL A 30 -10.42 1.43 4.58
CA VAL A 30 -9.76 2.56 5.26
C VAL A 30 -10.67 3.79 5.29
N LEU A 31 -11.39 4.08 4.20
CA LEU A 31 -12.38 5.17 4.16
C LEU A 31 -13.50 4.96 5.18
N GLN A 32 -14.05 3.75 5.27
CA GLN A 32 -15.06 3.42 6.29
C GLN A 32 -14.51 3.62 7.70
N PHE A 33 -13.28 3.15 7.95
CA PHE A 33 -12.61 3.33 9.22
C PHE A 33 -12.44 4.82 9.57
N ILE A 34 -12.03 5.65 8.62
CA ILE A 34 -11.88 7.11 8.79
C ILE A 34 -13.23 7.76 9.13
N GLU A 35 -14.29 7.42 8.41
CA GLU A 35 -15.62 8.00 8.58
C GLU A 35 -16.24 7.62 9.93
N VAL A 36 -16.26 6.32 10.26
CA VAL A 36 -16.89 5.80 11.49
C VAL A 36 -16.25 6.37 12.76
N HIS A 37 -14.96 6.69 12.70
CA HIS A 37 -14.18 7.15 13.84
C HIS A 37 -13.82 8.64 13.81
N GLY A 38 -14.31 9.41 12.82
CA GLY A 38 -14.05 10.85 12.75
C GLY A 38 -12.57 11.21 12.60
N LEU A 39 -11.85 10.47 11.75
CA LEU A 39 -10.40 10.62 11.55
C LEU A 39 -10.05 11.48 10.32
N LYS A 40 -11.05 12.03 9.63
CA LYS A 40 -10.84 12.87 8.44
C LYS A 40 -9.99 14.09 8.80
N GLY A 41 -9.03 14.43 7.93
CA GLY A 41 -8.12 15.57 8.13
C GLY A 41 -6.97 15.30 9.10
N ARG A 42 -6.89 14.13 9.74
CA ARG A 42 -5.74 13.70 10.53
C ARG A 42 -4.62 13.18 9.65
N GLU A 43 -3.43 13.01 10.23
CA GLU A 43 -2.30 12.34 9.59
C GLU A 43 -2.53 10.82 9.56
N ILE A 44 -2.31 10.20 8.41
CA ILE A 44 -2.20 8.74 8.29
C ILE A 44 -0.73 8.34 8.37
N VAL A 45 -0.46 7.28 9.14
CA VAL A 45 0.89 6.71 9.27
C VAL A 45 0.86 5.26 8.83
N GLU A 46 1.72 4.88 7.89
CA GLU A 46 1.90 3.50 7.43
C GLU A 46 3.29 2.99 7.84
N PRO A 47 3.42 2.25 8.97
CA PRO A 47 4.67 1.64 9.41
C PRO A 47 5.24 0.60 8.43
N TYR A 48 4.41 0.17 7.48
CA TYR A 48 4.70 -0.82 6.43
C TYR A 48 4.17 -0.28 5.10
N ALA A 49 4.72 0.83 4.61
CA ALA A 49 4.10 1.58 3.52
C ALA A 49 3.88 0.74 2.25
N GLY A 50 4.78 -0.18 1.91
CA GLY A 50 4.75 -0.99 0.70
C GLY A 50 4.60 -0.12 -0.55
N SER A 51 3.42 -0.22 -1.16
CA SER A 51 3.05 0.58 -2.33
C SER A 51 2.64 2.02 -2.02
N GLY A 52 2.50 2.40 -0.75
CA GLY A 52 2.04 3.70 -0.25
C GLY A 52 0.65 4.11 -0.72
N ILE A 53 -0.02 3.27 -1.53
CA ILE A 53 -1.12 3.73 -2.38
C ILE A 53 -2.36 4.11 -1.60
N VAL A 54 -2.55 3.54 -0.41
CA VAL A 54 -3.65 3.89 0.49
C VAL A 54 -3.46 5.31 0.97
N SER A 55 -2.36 5.62 1.66
CA SER A 55 -2.07 6.98 2.13
C SER A 55 -2.02 8.00 1.01
N LEU A 56 -1.35 7.69 -0.10
CA LEU A 56 -1.24 8.62 -1.23
C LEU A 56 -2.60 8.91 -1.87
N SER A 57 -3.48 7.91 -1.96
CA SER A 57 -4.85 8.13 -2.44
C SER A 57 -5.63 9.03 -1.49
N LEU A 58 -5.47 8.87 -0.17
CA LEU A 58 -6.16 9.71 0.81
C LEU A 58 -5.66 11.16 0.76
N VAL A 59 -4.34 11.38 0.61
CA VAL A 59 -3.74 12.72 0.47
C VAL A 59 -4.24 13.39 -0.81
N ALA A 60 -4.18 12.69 -1.95
CA ALA A 60 -4.63 13.20 -3.24
C ALA A 60 -6.12 13.60 -3.28
N ASN A 61 -6.92 13.03 -2.36
CA ASN A 61 -8.33 13.31 -2.23
C ASN A 61 -8.68 14.22 -1.04
N ASN A 62 -7.68 14.82 -0.39
CA ASN A 62 -7.86 15.75 0.75
C ASN A 62 -8.65 15.13 1.91
N LEU A 63 -8.48 13.82 2.12
CA LEU A 63 -9.13 13.08 3.21
C LEU A 63 -8.28 13.03 4.47
N VAL A 64 -6.97 13.25 4.31
CA VAL A 64 -5.98 13.37 5.38
C VAL A 64 -5.19 14.65 5.18
N SER A 65 -4.65 15.20 6.27
CA SER A 65 -3.77 16.37 6.19
C SER A 65 -2.38 16.01 5.71
N HIS A 66 -1.88 14.85 6.12
CA HIS A 66 -0.52 14.39 5.87
C HIS A 66 -0.45 12.87 5.83
N ALA A 67 0.57 12.32 5.16
CA ALA A 67 0.92 10.91 5.20
C ALA A 67 2.38 10.71 5.64
N THR A 68 2.61 9.81 6.59
CA THR A 68 3.95 9.34 6.93
C THR A 68 4.11 7.89 6.47
N LEU A 69 4.99 7.68 5.49
CA LEU A 69 5.37 6.38 4.96
C LEU A 69 6.65 5.91 5.67
N VAL A 70 6.60 4.80 6.38
CA VAL A 70 7.77 4.20 7.03
C VAL A 70 8.16 2.93 6.29
N GLU A 71 9.46 2.79 6.04
CA GLU A 71 10.00 1.65 5.32
C GLU A 71 11.28 1.10 5.94
N ARG A 72 11.30 -0.23 6.12
CA ARG A 72 12.50 -0.95 6.57
C ARG A 72 13.38 -1.38 5.41
N ASP A 73 12.81 -1.58 4.23
CA ASP A 73 13.58 -1.95 3.05
C ASP A 73 14.27 -0.71 2.47
N PRO A 74 15.61 -0.65 2.43
CA PRO A 74 16.32 0.54 1.98
C PRO A 74 16.05 0.89 0.52
N LEU A 75 15.78 -0.10 -0.36
CA LEU A 75 15.45 0.16 -1.75
C LEU A 75 14.07 0.81 -1.87
N LEU A 76 13.11 0.32 -1.09
CA LEU A 76 11.74 0.84 -1.11
C LEU A 76 11.63 2.21 -0.43
N TYR A 77 12.35 2.39 0.67
CA TYR A 77 12.57 3.71 1.28
C TYR A 77 13.16 4.69 0.28
N SER A 78 14.28 4.32 -0.35
CA SER A 78 14.95 5.18 -1.33
C SER A 78 14.05 5.48 -2.52
N PHE A 79 13.23 4.52 -2.96
CA PHE A 79 12.21 4.76 -3.99
C PHE A 79 11.26 5.88 -3.59
N TRP A 80 10.62 5.79 -2.42
CA TRP A 80 9.70 6.83 -1.97
C TRP A 80 10.40 8.16 -1.72
N LYS A 81 11.60 8.15 -1.12
CA LYS A 81 12.40 9.36 -0.92
C LYS A 81 12.72 10.02 -2.26
N ALA A 82 13.17 9.25 -3.26
CA ALA A 82 13.47 9.78 -4.58
C ALA A 82 12.23 10.32 -5.32
N VAL A 83 11.07 9.70 -5.15
CA VAL A 83 9.80 10.18 -5.73
C VAL A 83 9.43 11.59 -5.25
N PHE A 84 9.79 11.98 -4.03
CA PHE A 84 9.43 13.29 -3.47
C PHE A 84 10.60 14.28 -3.42
N GLU A 85 11.83 13.81 -3.17
CA GLU A 85 13.00 14.67 -2.91
C GLU A 85 14.02 14.65 -4.06
N HIS A 86 14.02 13.62 -4.92
CA HIS A 86 14.96 13.48 -6.05
C HIS A 86 14.25 13.21 -7.37
N THR A 87 13.06 13.79 -7.56
CA THR A 87 12.12 13.45 -8.64
C THR A 87 12.79 13.52 -10.01
N ASP A 88 13.42 14.64 -10.34
CA ASP A 88 13.97 14.86 -11.69
C ASP A 88 15.12 13.90 -12.02
N ILE A 89 15.95 13.58 -11.03
CA ILE A 89 17.04 12.61 -11.17
C ILE A 89 16.44 11.23 -11.45
N LEU A 90 15.47 10.79 -10.63
CA LEU A 90 14.79 9.51 -10.82
C LEU A 90 14.11 9.42 -12.19
N LEU A 91 13.41 10.46 -12.63
CA LEU A 91 12.74 10.47 -13.93
C LEU A 91 13.73 10.36 -15.09
N SER A 92 14.85 11.08 -15.01
CA SER A 92 15.92 11.02 -16.02
C SER A 92 16.52 9.62 -16.08
N SER A 93 16.85 9.03 -14.93
CA SER A 93 17.38 7.67 -14.86
C SER A 93 16.41 6.62 -15.43
N ILE A 94 15.10 6.78 -15.24
CA ILE A 94 14.08 5.88 -15.82
C ILE A 94 14.01 6.02 -17.34
N GLU A 95 14.16 7.23 -17.87
CA GLU A 95 14.15 7.48 -19.30
C GLU A 95 15.40 6.87 -19.97
N GLU A 96 16.55 6.95 -19.32
CA GLU A 96 17.85 6.54 -19.87
C GLU A 96 18.16 5.04 -19.71
N ILE A 97 17.66 4.38 -18.67
CA ILE A 97 18.05 3.00 -18.34
C ILE A 97 17.74 2.00 -19.47
N ASN A 98 18.69 1.13 -19.79
CA ASN A 98 18.45 -0.01 -20.69
C ASN A 98 17.74 -1.14 -19.93
N VAL A 99 16.64 -1.64 -20.48
CA VAL A 99 15.86 -2.72 -19.83
C VAL A 99 16.28 -4.08 -20.40
N ASN A 100 17.46 -4.53 -20.00
CA ASN A 100 18.04 -5.81 -20.45
C ASN A 100 18.64 -6.60 -19.28
N MET A 101 19.12 -7.82 -19.58
CA MET A 101 19.69 -8.70 -18.55
C MET A 101 21.02 -8.20 -17.99
N ASP A 102 21.81 -7.45 -18.75
CA ASP A 102 23.08 -6.88 -18.27
C ASP A 102 22.81 -5.86 -17.16
N THR A 103 21.92 -4.91 -17.41
CA THR A 103 21.45 -3.95 -16.39
C THR A 103 20.79 -4.67 -15.21
N TRP A 104 20.01 -5.73 -15.47
CA TRP A 104 19.46 -6.54 -14.38
C TRP A 104 20.56 -7.12 -13.50
N HIS A 105 21.64 -7.64 -14.08
CA HIS A 105 22.78 -8.20 -13.34
C HIS A 105 23.58 -7.13 -12.59
N GLU A 106 23.84 -5.98 -13.22
CA GLU A 106 24.55 -4.85 -12.64
C GLU A 106 23.85 -4.32 -11.39
N LEU A 107 22.54 -4.08 -11.46
CA LEU A 107 21.76 -3.54 -10.35
C LEU A 107 21.63 -4.52 -9.16
N ARG A 108 21.95 -5.82 -9.33
CA ARG A 108 21.82 -6.82 -8.24
C ARG A 108 22.69 -6.50 -7.04
N VAL A 109 23.81 -5.80 -7.23
CA VAL A 109 24.68 -5.40 -6.13
C VAL A 109 23.95 -4.52 -5.12
N LEU A 110 23.00 -3.70 -5.59
CA LEU A 110 22.26 -2.75 -4.77
C LEU A 110 21.32 -3.44 -3.78
N LEU A 111 20.82 -4.65 -4.08
CA LEU A 111 19.99 -5.46 -3.16
C LEU A 111 20.70 -5.86 -1.86
N LYS A 112 22.03 -5.69 -1.78
CA LYS A 112 22.81 -6.01 -0.59
C LYS A 112 22.83 -4.88 0.44
N HIS A 113 22.35 -3.69 0.10
CA HIS A 113 22.25 -2.60 1.06
C HIS A 113 21.21 -2.94 2.13
N GLU A 114 21.59 -2.74 3.39
CA GLU A 114 20.75 -2.94 4.58
C GLU A 114 20.31 -1.61 5.22
N ILE A 115 20.97 -0.52 4.82
CA ILE A 115 20.67 0.87 5.17
C ILE A 115 20.74 1.72 3.90
N PRO A 116 19.93 2.79 3.78
CA PRO A 116 20.05 3.73 2.68
C PRO A 116 21.32 4.55 2.83
N ILE A 117 21.88 4.96 1.68
CA ILE A 117 23.03 5.86 1.58
C ILE A 117 22.55 7.06 0.80
N ASP A 118 22.71 8.27 1.36
CA ASP A 118 22.09 9.49 0.81
C ASP A 118 22.57 9.79 -0.62
N GLU A 119 23.84 9.54 -0.93
CA GLU A 119 24.41 9.72 -2.26
C GLU A 119 23.86 8.71 -3.29
N LEU A 120 23.32 7.58 -2.83
CA LEU A 120 22.81 6.50 -3.68
C LEU A 120 21.29 6.43 -3.71
N ILE A 121 20.56 7.41 -3.15
CA ILE A 121 19.09 7.34 -3.07
C ILE A 121 18.45 7.16 -4.45
N ALA A 122 18.90 7.90 -5.46
CA ALA A 122 18.38 7.78 -6.82
C ALA A 122 18.69 6.40 -7.45
N ASP A 123 19.89 5.87 -7.24
CA ASP A 123 20.30 4.55 -7.76
C ASP A 123 19.53 3.41 -7.09
N LEU A 124 19.38 3.47 -5.76
CA LEU A 124 18.59 2.53 -4.97
C LEU A 124 17.10 2.58 -5.36
N ALA A 125 16.57 3.78 -5.63
CA ALA A 125 15.22 4.00 -6.13
C ALA A 125 15.01 3.38 -7.52
N LEU A 126 15.94 3.63 -8.44
CA LEU A 126 15.91 3.06 -9.79
C LEU A 126 15.97 1.54 -9.73
N ALA A 127 16.84 0.97 -8.89
CA ALA A 127 16.94 -0.47 -8.69
C ALA A 127 15.65 -1.07 -8.11
N CYS A 128 15.05 -0.42 -7.11
CA CYS A 128 13.76 -0.82 -6.55
C CYS A 128 12.69 -0.93 -7.64
N LEU A 129 12.53 0.13 -8.43
CA LEU A 129 11.57 0.19 -9.52
C LEU A 129 11.89 -0.84 -10.61
N PHE A 130 13.17 -0.95 -11.02
CA PHE A 130 13.62 -1.88 -12.03
C PHE A 130 13.26 -3.31 -11.65
N PHE A 131 13.66 -3.77 -10.46
CA PHE A 131 13.32 -5.12 -10.01
C PHE A 131 11.81 -5.30 -9.82
N ASN A 132 11.10 -4.32 -9.27
CA ASN A 132 9.67 -4.42 -9.10
C ASN A 132 8.90 -4.54 -10.44
N ARG A 133 9.39 -3.92 -11.51
CA ARG A 133 8.75 -3.98 -12.82
C ARG A 133 9.21 -5.17 -13.65
N THR A 134 10.46 -5.60 -13.48
CA THR A 134 11.09 -6.63 -14.32
C THR A 134 11.13 -8.01 -13.67
N ASN A 135 10.88 -8.15 -12.36
CA ASN A 135 10.86 -9.45 -11.68
C ASN A 135 9.46 -10.06 -11.57
N PHE A 136 9.42 -11.38 -11.37
CA PHE A 136 8.18 -12.12 -11.16
C PHE A 136 7.36 -11.53 -10.01
N SER A 137 6.07 -11.30 -10.26
CA SER A 137 5.12 -10.70 -9.32
C SER A 137 5.53 -9.35 -8.70
N GLY A 138 6.58 -8.70 -9.24
CA GLY A 138 7.15 -7.47 -8.69
C GLY A 138 7.90 -7.63 -7.37
N VAL A 139 8.28 -8.86 -7.03
CA VAL A 139 9.10 -9.14 -5.84
C VAL A 139 10.56 -8.80 -6.14
N LEU A 140 11.12 -7.85 -5.40
CA LEU A 140 12.47 -7.28 -5.63
C LEU A 140 13.57 -8.34 -5.67
N HIS A 141 13.48 -9.37 -4.82
CA HIS A 141 14.50 -10.41 -4.69
C HIS A 141 14.20 -11.68 -5.49
N SER A 142 13.19 -11.66 -6.38
CA SER A 142 12.84 -12.80 -7.23
C SER A 142 13.59 -12.79 -8.57
N GLY A 143 13.32 -13.79 -9.42
CA GLY A 143 13.93 -13.87 -10.75
C GLY A 143 13.29 -12.91 -11.77
N PRO A 144 14.00 -12.63 -12.89
CA PRO A 144 13.48 -11.78 -13.95
C PRO A 144 12.30 -12.45 -14.66
N ILE A 145 11.32 -11.67 -15.08
CA ILE A 145 10.25 -12.10 -15.97
C ILE A 145 10.87 -12.72 -17.22
N GLY A 146 10.35 -13.88 -17.60
CA GLY A 146 10.85 -14.65 -18.73
C GLY A 146 12.09 -15.51 -18.46
N GLY A 147 12.57 -15.53 -17.21
CA GLY A 147 13.70 -16.35 -16.78
C GLY A 147 15.05 -15.78 -17.23
N LYS A 148 16.15 -16.30 -16.66
CA LYS A 148 17.50 -15.76 -16.94
C LYS A 148 17.92 -15.90 -18.41
N SER A 149 17.44 -16.94 -19.10
CA SER A 149 17.73 -17.14 -20.53
C SER A 149 16.83 -16.32 -21.46
N GLN A 150 15.81 -15.63 -20.93
CA GLN A 150 14.88 -14.81 -21.71
C GLN A 150 14.21 -15.54 -22.88
N ASN A 151 13.93 -16.85 -22.74
CA ASN A 151 13.31 -17.67 -23.81
C ASN A 151 11.77 -17.64 -23.81
N SER A 152 11.14 -17.08 -22.79
CA SER A 152 9.68 -16.94 -22.69
C SER A 152 9.13 -15.87 -23.64
N ASP A 153 7.85 -15.97 -23.99
CA ASP A 153 7.12 -14.94 -24.77
C ASP A 153 7.05 -13.60 -24.03
N TYR A 154 6.92 -13.65 -22.70
CA TYR A 154 7.07 -12.47 -21.85
C TYR A 154 8.54 -12.24 -21.53
N LYS A 155 9.11 -11.17 -22.10
CA LYS A 155 10.48 -10.71 -21.85
C LYS A 155 10.58 -9.81 -20.61
N LEU A 156 11.79 -9.53 -20.18
CA LEU A 156 12.12 -8.69 -19.00
C LEU A 156 11.39 -7.34 -19.00
N ASP A 157 11.33 -6.69 -20.16
CA ASP A 157 10.84 -5.33 -20.37
C ASP A 157 9.33 -5.23 -20.54
N CYS A 158 8.60 -6.35 -20.66
CA CYS A 158 7.18 -6.36 -21.03
C CYS A 158 6.26 -5.63 -20.03
N ARG A 159 6.79 -5.26 -18.86
CA ARG A 159 6.11 -4.46 -17.83
C ARG A 159 6.82 -3.16 -17.49
N PHE A 160 7.91 -2.78 -18.17
CA PHE A 160 8.66 -1.55 -17.93
C PHE A 160 8.25 -0.43 -18.91
N ASN A 161 6.97 -0.04 -18.88
CA ASN A 161 6.48 1.08 -19.69
C ASN A 161 6.99 2.41 -19.12
N LYS A 162 8.13 2.90 -19.62
CA LYS A 162 8.79 4.14 -19.16
C LYS A 162 7.83 5.33 -19.10
N LYS A 163 7.12 5.62 -20.20
CA LYS A 163 6.19 6.77 -20.28
C LYS A 163 5.12 6.73 -19.19
N GLU A 164 4.50 5.57 -18.99
CA GLU A 164 3.46 5.41 -17.97
C GLU A 164 4.03 5.50 -16.55
N ILE A 165 5.19 4.89 -16.30
CA ILE A 165 5.85 4.94 -14.99
C ILE A 165 6.24 6.37 -14.63
N ILE A 166 6.88 7.09 -15.56
CA ILE A 166 7.28 8.50 -15.40
C ILE A 166 6.06 9.37 -15.12
N SER A 167 4.97 9.18 -15.89
CA SER A 167 3.73 9.93 -15.69
C SER A 167 3.15 9.72 -14.28
N ARG A 168 3.13 8.47 -13.79
CA ARG A 168 2.63 8.15 -12.43
C ARG A 168 3.51 8.75 -11.33
N ILE A 169 4.83 8.67 -11.47
CA ILE A 169 5.77 9.25 -10.50
C ILE A 169 5.59 10.77 -10.45
N ARG A 170 5.52 11.43 -11.61
CA ARG A 170 5.30 12.89 -11.68
C ARG A 170 3.97 13.31 -11.06
N GLN A 171 2.92 12.51 -11.17
CA GLN A 171 1.65 12.81 -10.50
C GLN A 171 1.76 12.67 -8.98
N ILE A 172 2.46 11.64 -8.50
CA ILE A 172 2.63 11.39 -7.07
C ILE A 172 3.55 12.43 -6.44
N SER A 173 4.63 12.85 -7.11
CA SER A 173 5.61 13.81 -6.56
C SER A 173 4.99 15.15 -6.17
N LEU A 174 3.89 15.55 -6.83
CA LEU A 174 3.10 16.74 -6.49
C LEU A 174 2.46 16.69 -5.09
N LEU A 175 2.44 15.53 -4.44
CA LEU A 175 1.94 15.36 -3.08
C LEU A 175 3.02 15.63 -2.01
N GLY A 176 4.27 15.91 -2.41
CA GLY A 176 5.44 15.96 -1.52
C GLY A 176 5.29 16.81 -0.26
N ASP A 177 4.64 17.98 -0.35
CA ASP A 177 4.42 18.87 0.81
C ASP A 177 3.57 18.23 1.92
N ARG A 178 2.85 17.15 1.61
CA ARG A 178 1.96 16.43 2.53
C ARG A 178 2.35 14.97 2.72
N VAL A 179 3.59 14.60 2.36
CA VAL A 179 4.10 13.24 2.51
C VAL A 179 5.48 13.29 3.14
N SER A 180 5.69 12.49 4.19
CA SER A 180 7.01 12.24 4.78
C SER A 180 7.40 10.79 4.58
N VAL A 181 8.66 10.55 4.23
CA VAL A 181 9.22 9.21 4.08
C VAL A 181 10.27 8.98 5.16
N ARG A 182 10.16 7.87 5.90
CA ARG A 182 11.07 7.53 7.00
C ARG A 182 11.65 6.14 6.83
N PHE A 183 12.95 6.04 7.07
CA PHE A 183 13.64 4.76 7.19
C PHE A 183 13.64 4.36 8.67
N ASP A 184 12.85 3.38 9.05
CA ASP A 184 12.81 2.87 10.44
C ASP A 184 12.34 1.41 10.46
N ASP A 185 12.56 0.72 11.58
CA ASP A 185 11.90 -0.55 11.85
C ASP A 185 10.50 -0.31 12.42
N ALA A 186 9.50 -1.03 11.90
CA ALA A 186 8.12 -0.81 12.31
C ALA A 186 7.89 -1.07 13.80
N PHE A 187 8.61 -2.02 14.43
CA PHE A 187 8.49 -2.25 15.87
C PHE A 187 9.01 -1.07 16.66
N ASP A 188 10.20 -0.58 16.32
CA ASP A 188 10.82 0.55 17.01
C ASP A 188 10.00 1.82 16.81
N PHE A 189 9.47 2.03 15.60
CA PHE A 189 8.61 3.15 15.27
C PHE A 189 7.30 3.13 16.07
N LEU A 190 6.60 1.98 16.12
CA LEU A 190 5.35 1.82 16.86
C LEU A 190 5.55 1.92 18.38
N GLN A 191 6.65 1.37 18.91
CA GLN A 191 6.99 1.50 20.32
C GLN A 191 7.24 2.96 20.73
N LYS A 192 7.98 3.71 19.91
CA LYS A 192 8.15 5.16 20.11
C LYS A 192 6.79 5.87 20.06
N ALA A 193 5.94 5.52 19.10
CA ALA A 193 4.61 6.11 18.97
C ALA A 193 3.75 5.92 20.24
N ASN A 194 3.84 4.79 20.95
CA ASN A 194 3.11 4.58 22.21
C ASN A 194 3.46 5.60 23.32
N THR A 195 4.60 6.29 23.21
CA THR A 195 5.06 7.31 24.16
C THR A 195 4.86 8.75 23.66
N GLN A 196 4.34 8.92 22.44
CA GLN A 196 4.16 10.22 21.79
C GLN A 196 2.70 10.67 21.83
N ASN A 197 2.49 11.98 21.68
CA ASN A 197 1.14 12.49 21.39
C ASN A 197 0.74 12.11 19.95
N ASN A 198 -0.36 11.37 19.82
CA ASN A 198 -0.92 10.92 18.54
C ASN A 198 -2.37 11.40 18.34
N GLU A 199 -2.81 12.45 19.03
CA GLU A 199 -4.19 12.96 18.92
C GLU A 199 -4.60 13.24 17.46
N ASN A 200 -3.67 13.76 16.65
CA ASN A 200 -3.90 14.06 15.23
C ASN A 200 -3.43 12.94 14.28
N ARG A 201 -3.22 11.71 14.76
CA ARG A 201 -2.70 10.59 13.96
C ARG A 201 -3.59 9.36 14.06
N TYR A 202 -3.57 8.56 13.00
CA TYR A 202 -3.99 7.18 13.04
C TYR A 202 -3.09 6.32 12.15
N PHE A 203 -3.03 5.04 12.46
CA PHE A 203 -2.05 4.13 11.89
C PHE A 203 -2.75 3.08 11.04
N TYR A 204 -2.30 2.92 9.79
CA TYR A 204 -2.68 1.79 8.96
C TYR A 204 -1.51 0.79 8.95
N ILE A 205 -1.76 -0.39 9.52
CA ILE A 205 -0.78 -1.43 9.78
C ILE A 205 -1.01 -2.56 8.77
N ASP A 206 -0.07 -2.77 7.84
CA ASP A 206 -0.12 -3.85 6.85
C ASP A 206 1.21 -4.62 6.83
N PRO A 207 1.47 -5.44 7.87
CA PRO A 207 2.75 -6.11 8.06
C PRO A 207 2.94 -7.23 7.04
N PRO A 208 4.17 -7.79 6.93
CA PRO A 208 4.41 -8.97 6.10
C PRO A 208 3.44 -10.11 6.43
N TYR A 209 2.73 -10.62 5.42
CA TYR A 209 1.76 -11.70 5.57
C TYR A 209 2.32 -12.95 6.24
N PHE A 210 1.49 -13.63 7.02
CA PHE A 210 1.89 -14.81 7.78
C PHE A 210 2.22 -15.98 6.85
N LYS A 211 1.36 -16.28 5.87
CA LYS A 211 1.59 -17.40 4.93
C LYS A 211 2.54 -17.02 3.81
N GLN A 212 2.35 -15.83 3.23
CA GLN A 212 3.03 -15.43 1.99
C GLN A 212 4.29 -14.59 2.22
N GLY A 213 4.55 -14.15 3.46
CA GLY A 213 5.52 -13.12 3.76
C GLY A 213 6.92 -13.41 3.25
N ARG A 214 7.45 -14.61 3.55
CA ARG A 214 8.80 -15.03 3.13
C ARG A 214 9.00 -15.02 1.61
N LYS A 215 7.93 -15.16 0.83
CA LYS A 215 8.00 -15.15 -0.64
C LYS A 215 7.89 -13.73 -1.21
N LEU A 216 7.21 -12.83 -0.49
CA LEU A 216 6.84 -11.51 -1.02
C LEU A 216 7.78 -10.39 -0.56
N TYR A 217 8.30 -10.48 0.66
CA TYR A 217 9.06 -9.40 1.29
C TYR A 217 10.51 -9.82 1.58
N ARG A 218 11.45 -8.88 1.43
CA ARG A 218 12.85 -9.08 1.84
C ARG A 218 12.96 -9.17 3.37
N TYR A 219 12.16 -8.37 4.06
CA TYR A 219 12.01 -8.36 5.51
C TYR A 219 10.66 -8.99 5.84
N TYR A 220 10.68 -10.23 6.31
CA TYR A 220 9.47 -11.00 6.63
C TYR A 220 9.47 -11.40 8.10
N TYR A 221 8.27 -11.67 8.62
CA TYR A 221 8.07 -12.00 10.01
C TYR A 221 8.11 -13.52 10.24
N LYS A 222 8.71 -13.90 11.36
CA LYS A 222 8.52 -15.22 11.99
C LYS A 222 7.33 -15.14 12.94
N VAL A 223 6.85 -16.28 13.42
CA VAL A 223 5.75 -16.37 14.40
C VAL A 223 5.97 -15.45 15.61
N ILE A 224 7.20 -15.37 16.12
CA ILE A 224 7.53 -14.50 17.24
C ILE A 224 7.41 -13.00 16.90
N ASP A 225 7.70 -12.62 15.67
CA ASP A 225 7.60 -11.24 15.20
C ASP A 225 6.11 -10.83 15.06
N HIS A 226 5.25 -11.75 14.60
CA HIS A 226 3.80 -11.55 14.59
C HIS A 226 3.24 -11.33 16.00
N LYS A 227 3.69 -12.12 16.98
CA LYS A 227 3.33 -11.93 18.38
C LYS A 227 3.87 -10.60 18.94
N ARG A 228 5.12 -10.25 18.61
CA ARG A 228 5.71 -8.96 19.01
C ARG A 228 4.90 -7.78 18.48
N LEU A 229 4.42 -7.84 17.23
CA LEU A 229 3.55 -6.80 16.68
C LEU A 229 2.26 -6.68 17.49
N HIS A 230 1.60 -7.82 17.76
CA HIS A 230 0.40 -7.85 18.59
C HIS A 230 0.66 -7.21 19.96
N ASP A 231 1.73 -7.59 20.65
CA ASP A 231 2.01 -7.10 22.00
C ASP A 231 2.23 -5.56 22.01
N ILE A 232 2.82 -5.00 20.95
CA ILE A 232 2.97 -3.54 20.78
C ILE A 232 1.61 -2.86 20.53
N LEU A 233 0.77 -3.44 19.67
CA LEU A 233 -0.54 -2.88 19.31
C LEU A 233 -1.56 -3.01 20.44
N SER A 234 -1.43 -4.02 21.30
CA SER A 234 -2.38 -4.29 22.38
C SER A 234 -2.32 -3.29 23.52
N VAL A 235 -1.20 -2.60 23.66
CA VAL A 235 -1.04 -1.48 24.61
C VAL A 235 -1.10 -0.12 23.93
N ALA A 236 -1.38 -0.07 22.62
CA ALA A 236 -1.36 1.16 21.86
C ALA A 236 -2.56 2.05 22.18
N THR A 237 -2.26 3.31 22.49
CA THR A 237 -3.25 4.35 22.83
C THR A 237 -3.69 5.17 21.61
N PHE A 238 -3.00 5.03 20.48
CA PHE A 238 -3.36 5.66 19.21
C PHE A 238 -4.35 4.80 18.42
N PRO A 239 -5.23 5.40 17.58
CA PRO A 239 -6.10 4.65 16.68
C PRO A 239 -5.29 3.88 15.65
N TRP A 240 -5.58 2.58 15.48
CA TRP A 240 -4.97 1.77 14.43
C TRP A 240 -5.97 0.88 13.71
N LEU A 241 -5.66 0.61 12.44
CA LEU A 241 -6.34 -0.33 11.57
C LEU A 241 -5.31 -1.32 11.04
N LEU A 242 -5.49 -2.60 11.31
CA LEU A 242 -4.62 -3.68 10.86
C LEU A 242 -5.27 -4.46 9.72
N SER A 243 -4.51 -4.74 8.66
CA SER A 243 -4.84 -5.75 7.65
C SER A 243 -3.90 -6.95 7.71
N TYR A 244 -4.43 -8.14 7.47
CA TYR A 244 -3.68 -9.39 7.47
C TYR A 244 -4.21 -10.38 6.44
N ASP A 245 -3.36 -11.30 5.96
CA ASP A 245 -3.87 -12.50 5.29
C ASP A 245 -4.66 -13.38 6.26
N LYS A 246 -5.80 -13.93 5.81
CA LYS A 246 -6.60 -14.79 6.68
C LYS A 246 -5.83 -16.04 7.13
N HIS A 247 -5.61 -16.13 8.43
CA HIS A 247 -4.99 -17.26 9.10
C HIS A 247 -5.54 -17.42 10.53
N GLU A 248 -5.89 -18.64 10.92
CA GLU A 248 -6.48 -18.96 12.24
C GLU A 248 -5.61 -18.46 13.41
N PHE A 249 -4.29 -18.69 13.35
CA PHE A 249 -3.34 -18.10 14.31
C PHE A 249 -3.48 -16.58 14.47
N ILE A 250 -3.65 -15.83 13.38
CA ILE A 250 -3.78 -14.36 13.46
C ILE A 250 -5.16 -13.97 13.98
N GLU A 251 -6.23 -14.66 13.54
CA GLU A 251 -7.59 -14.45 14.06
C GLU A 251 -7.67 -14.68 15.58
N LEU A 252 -6.97 -15.70 16.08
CA LEU A 252 -6.86 -15.98 17.51
C LEU A 252 -5.96 -14.97 18.23
N LEU A 253 -4.85 -14.57 17.61
CA LEU A 253 -3.91 -13.62 18.20
C LEU A 253 -4.57 -12.25 18.47
N TYR A 254 -5.56 -11.86 17.67
CA TYR A 254 -6.26 -10.58 17.80
C TYR A 254 -7.72 -10.72 18.26
N ASP A 255 -8.09 -11.83 18.90
CA ASP A 255 -9.48 -12.15 19.27
C ASP A 255 -10.13 -11.15 20.24
N SER A 256 -9.32 -10.48 21.05
CA SER A 256 -9.74 -9.45 22.00
C SER A 256 -10.13 -8.12 21.33
N PHE A 257 -9.92 -7.99 20.02
CA PHE A 257 -10.20 -6.78 19.25
C PHE A 257 -11.40 -6.95 18.31
N PRO A 258 -12.14 -5.86 18.02
CA PRO A 258 -13.07 -5.83 16.90
C PRO A 258 -12.40 -6.26 15.60
N GLN A 259 -12.91 -7.33 14.98
CA GLN A 259 -12.38 -7.89 13.75
C GLN A 259 -13.45 -8.25 12.72
N VAL A 260 -13.09 -8.18 11.44
CA VAL A 260 -13.90 -8.58 10.29
C VAL A 260 -13.07 -9.33 9.26
N ASN A 261 -13.65 -10.39 8.71
CA ASN A 261 -13.16 -11.04 7.50
C ASN A 261 -13.72 -10.35 6.25
N GLN A 262 -12.86 -9.65 5.50
CA GLN A 262 -13.23 -9.00 4.23
C GLN A 262 -12.81 -9.87 3.05
N SER A 263 -13.77 -10.20 2.16
CA SER A 263 -13.47 -10.95 0.95
C SER A 263 -13.11 -10.01 -0.21
N PHE A 264 -11.94 -10.20 -0.80
CA PHE A 264 -11.49 -9.50 -2.00
C PHE A 264 -11.50 -10.45 -3.21
N ARG A 265 -12.01 -9.97 -4.35
CA ARG A 265 -11.90 -10.68 -5.64
C ARG A 265 -10.77 -10.05 -6.44
N TYR A 266 -9.68 -10.79 -6.64
CA TYR A 266 -8.60 -10.33 -7.52
C TYR A 266 -8.83 -10.81 -8.95
N MET A 267 -8.76 -9.87 -9.89
CA MET A 267 -8.74 -10.18 -11.32
C MET A 267 -7.34 -10.65 -11.71
N THR A 268 -7.12 -11.97 -11.66
CA THR A 268 -5.95 -12.63 -12.26
C THR A 268 -6.41 -13.66 -13.29
N ARG A 269 -5.47 -14.34 -13.98
CA ARG A 269 -5.79 -15.39 -14.97
C ARG A 269 -6.68 -16.51 -14.39
N THR A 270 -6.69 -16.66 -13.07
CA THR A 270 -7.68 -17.44 -12.32
C THR A 270 -8.21 -16.56 -11.19
N PRO A 271 -9.50 -16.17 -11.18
CA PRO A 271 -10.05 -15.35 -10.11
C PRO A 271 -9.80 -16.00 -8.74
N LYS A 272 -9.02 -15.33 -7.89
CA LYS A 272 -8.79 -15.77 -6.51
C LYS A 272 -9.62 -14.92 -5.58
N LYS A 273 -10.39 -15.59 -4.72
CA LYS A 273 -11.04 -14.98 -3.57
C LYS A 273 -10.06 -15.11 -2.41
N GLU A 274 -9.41 -14.02 -2.03
CA GLU A 274 -8.60 -13.98 -0.82
C GLU A 274 -9.42 -13.26 0.25
N ASN A 275 -9.42 -13.83 1.45
CA ASN A 275 -10.00 -13.19 2.61
C ASN A 275 -8.86 -12.51 3.34
N GLU A 276 -9.04 -11.24 3.67
CA GLU A 276 -8.16 -10.51 4.57
C GLU A 276 -8.88 -10.32 5.89
N LEU A 277 -8.12 -10.46 6.98
CA LEU A 277 -8.57 -10.09 8.30
C LEU A 277 -8.33 -8.59 8.48
N VAL A 278 -9.33 -7.87 8.97
CA VAL A 278 -9.22 -6.48 9.35
C VAL A 278 -9.54 -6.35 10.83
N VAL A 279 -8.65 -5.69 11.58
CA VAL A 279 -8.73 -5.55 13.04
C VAL A 279 -8.52 -4.08 13.43
N THR A 280 -9.14 -3.62 14.51
CA THR A 280 -8.87 -2.29 15.08
C THR A 280 -8.98 -2.28 16.60
N ASN A 281 -8.24 -1.39 17.29
CA ASN A 281 -8.47 -1.09 18.70
C ASN A 281 -9.64 -0.14 18.95
N MET A 282 -10.30 0.36 17.90
CA MET A 282 -11.41 1.28 18.04
C MET A 282 -12.71 0.52 18.33
N GLY A 283 -13.47 0.98 19.34
CA GLY A 283 -14.61 0.24 19.91
C GLY A 283 -15.84 0.05 19.01
N ARG A 284 -15.83 0.49 17.75
CA ARG A 284 -16.90 0.22 16.78
C ARG A 284 -16.37 -0.70 15.67
N SER A 285 -17.05 -1.83 15.47
CA SER A 285 -16.77 -2.69 14.31
C SER A 285 -17.01 -1.91 13.02
N ILE A 286 -16.05 -1.99 12.09
CA ILE A 286 -16.09 -1.37 10.76
C ILE A 286 -17.34 -1.84 9.98
N LEU A 287 -17.89 -3.01 10.32
CA LEU A 287 -19.10 -3.59 9.70
C LEU A 287 -20.43 -3.16 10.31
N ALA A 288 -20.47 -2.46 11.45
CA ALA A 288 -21.74 -1.93 11.97
C ALA A 288 -22.40 -0.92 11.01
N ALA A 289 -21.64 -0.43 10.01
CA ALA A 289 -22.11 0.43 8.94
C ALA A 289 -22.63 -0.32 7.68
N GLN A 290 -22.47 -1.65 7.58
CA GLN A 290 -22.92 -2.47 6.44
C GLN A 290 -24.32 -3.11 6.64
N SER A 291 -24.91 -2.98 7.82
CA SER A 291 -26.25 -3.52 8.14
C SER A 291 -27.42 -2.63 7.71
N GLN A 292 -27.18 -1.51 7.01
CA GLN A 292 -28.25 -0.85 6.25
C GLN A 292 -28.46 -1.58 4.92
N PRO A 293 -29.70 -1.99 4.58
CA PRO A 293 -29.96 -2.74 3.36
C PRO A 293 -29.55 -1.91 2.15
N SER A 294 -28.67 -2.47 1.32
CA SER A 294 -28.30 -1.90 0.03
C SER A 294 -29.58 -1.69 -0.80
N LEU A 295 -29.94 -0.44 -1.06
CA LEU A 295 -30.89 -0.11 -2.11
C LEU A 295 -30.35 -0.69 -3.42
N ARG A 296 -31.21 -1.46 -4.10
CA ARG A 296 -30.90 -2.13 -5.37
C ARG A 296 -30.28 -1.12 -6.35
N PRO A 297 -29.31 -1.53 -7.20
CA PRO A 297 -28.83 -0.66 -8.25
C PRO A 297 -29.98 -0.33 -9.18
N VAL A 298 -30.26 0.96 -9.38
CA VAL A 298 -31.14 1.43 -10.45
C VAL A 298 -30.43 1.15 -11.76
N THR A 299 -30.72 0.00 -12.35
CA THR A 299 -30.32 -0.32 -13.71
C THR A 299 -31.34 0.31 -14.66
N THR A 300 -30.85 1.29 -15.44
CA THR A 300 -31.40 1.89 -16.66
C THR A 300 -31.79 3.37 -16.56
N LEU A 301 -31.35 4.14 -17.56
CA LEU A 301 -31.58 5.57 -17.82
C LEU A 301 -33.04 5.91 -18.19
N ARG A 302 -34.03 5.09 -17.81
CA ARG A 302 -35.44 5.32 -18.15
C ARG A 302 -36.29 5.90 -17.03
N ASP A 303 -35.78 5.98 -15.80
CA ASP A 303 -36.56 6.46 -14.65
C ASP A 303 -36.31 7.92 -14.25
N VAL A 304 -35.53 8.68 -15.03
CA VAL A 304 -35.27 10.12 -14.76
C VAL A 304 -36.37 11.03 -15.34
N SER A 305 -37.38 10.48 -16.02
CA SER A 305 -38.44 11.26 -16.68
C SER A 305 -39.76 11.38 -15.90
N ILE A 306 -39.80 11.01 -14.60
CA ILE A 306 -41.04 11.08 -13.79
C ILE A 306 -40.93 12.04 -12.57
N MET A 307 -39.79 12.71 -12.34
CA MET A 307 -39.67 13.72 -11.27
C MET A 307 -39.73 15.18 -11.73
N LEU A 308 -40.25 15.43 -12.93
CA LEU A 308 -40.57 16.77 -13.43
C LEU A 308 -41.93 16.71 -14.13
N ILE A 309 -43.02 16.97 -13.39
CA ILE A 309 -44.36 17.48 -13.77
C ILE A 309 -45.11 17.60 -12.42
N GLU A 310 -44.97 18.73 -11.72
CA GLU A 310 -45.97 19.80 -11.54
C GLU A 310 -46.86 19.61 -10.30
N PRO A 311 -47.43 20.67 -9.69
CA PRO A 311 -47.05 22.09 -9.68
C PRO A 311 -46.50 22.56 -8.31
#